data_AF-A0A7Y6NK33-F1
#
_entry.id   AF-A0A7Y6NK33-F1
#
_cell.length_a   1.000
_cell.length_b   1.000
_cell.length_c   1.000
_cell.angle_alpha   90.00
_cell.angle_beta   90.00
_cell.angle_gamma   90.00
#
_symmetry.space_group_name_H-M   'P 1'
#
loop_
_entity.id
_entity.type
_entity.pdbx_description
1 polymer ?
#
loop_
_entity_poly.entity_id
_entity_poly.type
_entity_poly.pdbx_seq_one_letter_code
_entity_poly.pdbx_strand_id
1 'polypeptide(L)'
;MNQGNFRTYPRNSPPAAARIVAAALLANGDIKAVEWRRLTQLDAVARLGLQGLQWDAVLDDLCEDLMNGKTDTGDALIEHATLAAWLGEVDDTALQTLVLELCVGVIEADGDVHPRESLVLRTALDHWVLAPVDQARVELLVYGLDFQVVPRGSASRVT
;
A
#
# COMPACT_ATOMS: atom_id res chain seq x y z
N MET A 1 13.87 11.14 18.62
CA MET A 1 13.05 10.56 17.54
C MET A 1 11.84 11.46 17.39
N ASN A 2 11.93 12.48 16.54
CA ASN A 2 10.76 13.32 16.25
C ASN A 2 9.95 12.53 15.22
N GLN A 3 8.95 11.78 15.67
CA GLN A 3 7.95 11.25 14.75
C GLN A 3 7.26 12.46 14.13
N GLY A 4 7.23 12.56 12.80
CA GLY A 4 6.36 13.51 12.13
C GLY A 4 4.95 13.30 12.67
N ASN A 5 4.35 14.35 13.23
CA ASN A 5 3.02 14.25 13.82
C ASN A 5 1.99 14.15 12.70
N PHE A 6 1.80 12.94 12.17
CA PHE A 6 0.80 12.67 11.14
C PHE A 6 -0.58 13.06 11.64
N ARG A 7 -1.37 13.70 10.77
CA ARG A 7 -2.75 14.06 11.07
C ARG A 7 -3.56 12.81 11.44
N THR A 8 -4.59 12.96 12.27
CA THR A 8 -5.44 11.82 12.68
C THR A 8 -6.81 11.91 12.02
N TYR A 9 -7.35 10.76 11.63
CA TYR A 9 -8.70 10.65 11.12
C TYR A 9 -9.55 9.79 12.07
N PRO A 10 -10.89 9.97 12.10
CA PRO A 10 -11.73 9.09 12.89
C PRO A 10 -11.61 7.62 12.44
N ARG A 11 -11.69 6.70 13.41
CA ARG A 11 -11.68 5.25 13.16
C ARG A 11 -12.76 4.84 12.15
N ASN A 12 -12.42 3.96 11.22
CA ASN A 12 -13.24 3.51 10.08
C ASN A 12 -13.80 4.62 9.18
N SER A 13 -13.24 5.83 9.23
CA SER A 13 -13.70 6.91 8.36
C SER A 13 -13.17 6.75 6.93
N PRO A 14 -13.88 7.27 5.90
CA PRO A 14 -13.38 7.32 4.54
C PRO A 14 -11.97 7.92 4.43
N PRO A 15 -11.62 9.04 5.09
CA PRO A 15 -10.27 9.58 5.06
C PRO A 15 -9.20 8.68 5.70
N ALA A 16 -9.53 7.95 6.78
CA ALA A 16 -8.60 7.01 7.42
C ALA A 16 -8.22 5.87 6.46
N ALA A 17 -9.22 5.29 5.79
CA ALA A 17 -9.02 4.25 4.78
C ALA A 17 -8.29 4.80 3.54
N ALA A 18 -8.67 5.99 3.07
CA ALA A 18 -8.05 6.66 1.95
C ALA A 18 -6.56 6.90 2.15
N ARG A 19 -6.13 7.27 3.36
CA ARG A 19 -4.72 7.49 3.68
C ARG A 19 -3.87 6.24 3.47
N ILE A 20 -4.41 5.07 3.78
CA ILE A 20 -3.69 3.79 3.56
C ILE A 20 -3.52 3.52 2.06
N VAL A 21 -4.57 3.78 1.27
CA VAL A 21 -4.49 3.65 -0.21
C VAL A 21 -3.54 4.68 -0.81
N ALA A 22 -3.56 5.92 -0.32
CA ALA A 22 -2.63 6.96 -0.72
C ALA A 22 -1.17 6.62 -0.35
N ALA A 23 -0.95 5.97 0.79
CA ALA A 23 0.37 5.48 1.18
C ALA A 23 0.89 4.37 0.24
N ALA A 24 0.01 3.48 -0.23
CA ALA A 24 0.37 2.48 -1.24
C ALA A 24 0.72 3.15 -2.58
N LEU A 25 -0.03 4.19 -2.96
CA LEU A 25 0.20 4.97 -4.17
C LEU A 25 1.51 5.79 -4.12
N LEU A 26 1.93 6.26 -2.94
CA LEU A 26 3.13 7.07 -2.72
C LEU A 26 4.36 6.26 -2.27
N ALA A 27 4.30 4.93 -2.27
CA ALA A 27 5.26 4.10 -1.56
C ALA A 27 6.74 4.33 -1.97
N ASN A 28 6.99 4.71 -3.23
CA ASN A 28 8.33 5.02 -3.74
C ASN A 28 8.65 6.55 -3.78
N GLY A 29 7.71 7.40 -3.37
CA GLY A 29 7.84 8.87 -3.36
C GLY A 29 7.41 9.57 -4.65
N ASP A 30 6.92 8.82 -5.64
CA ASP A 30 6.33 9.33 -6.87
C ASP A 30 5.02 8.58 -7.17
N ILE A 31 4.10 9.22 -7.90
CA ILE A 31 2.85 8.59 -8.33
C ILE A 31 2.95 8.37 -9.84
N LYS A 32 3.07 7.11 -10.27
CA LYS A 32 3.14 6.83 -11.71
C LYS A 32 1.76 7.03 -12.34
N ALA A 33 1.73 7.53 -13.57
CA ALA A 33 0.48 7.75 -14.29
C ALA A 33 -0.37 6.47 -14.46
N VAL A 34 0.26 5.30 -14.49
CA VAL A 34 -0.42 4.00 -14.58
C VAL A 34 -1.11 3.61 -13.27
N GLU A 35 -0.47 3.84 -12.12
CA GLU A 35 -1.00 3.62 -10.78
C GLU A 35 -2.19 4.55 -10.52
N TRP A 36 -2.04 5.84 -10.86
CA TRP A 36 -3.14 6.82 -10.78
C TRP A 36 -4.33 6.43 -11.65
N ARG A 37 -4.09 6.06 -12.92
CA ARG A 37 -5.16 5.62 -13.83
C ARG A 37 -5.87 4.39 -13.27
N ARG A 38 -5.12 3.47 -12.66
CA ARG A 38 -5.67 2.26 -12.07
C ARG A 38 -6.56 2.57 -10.87
N LEU A 39 -6.16 3.50 -10.01
CA LEU A 39 -6.99 3.99 -8.91
C LEU A 39 -8.32 4.57 -9.40
N THR A 40 -8.30 5.36 -10.48
CA THR A 40 -9.51 5.90 -11.13
C THR A 40 -10.38 4.80 -11.74
N GLN A 41 -9.78 3.81 -12.42
CA GLN A 41 -10.52 2.69 -13.01
C GLN A 41 -11.20 1.79 -11.97
N LEU A 42 -10.62 1.70 -10.78
CA LEU A 42 -11.20 0.98 -9.64
C LEU A 42 -12.33 1.75 -8.95
N ASP A 43 -12.60 3.00 -9.36
CA ASP A 43 -13.54 3.92 -8.71
C ASP A 43 -13.27 4.07 -7.20
N ALA A 44 -11.98 4.08 -6.84
CA ALA A 44 -11.54 3.98 -5.45
C ALA A 44 -12.14 5.06 -4.53
N VAL A 45 -12.20 6.30 -5.02
CA VAL A 45 -12.72 7.45 -4.27
C VAL A 45 -14.18 7.23 -3.88
N ALA A 46 -15.03 6.85 -4.84
CA ALA A 46 -16.44 6.62 -4.58
C ALA A 46 -16.65 5.38 -3.71
N ARG A 47 -15.90 4.30 -3.94
CA ARG A 47 -16.00 3.05 -3.17
C ARG A 47 -15.59 3.22 -1.71
N LEU A 48 -14.62 4.09 -1.42
CA LEU A 48 -14.24 4.45 -0.06
C LEU A 48 -15.29 5.34 0.63
N GLY A 49 -16.27 5.86 -0.12
CA GLY A 49 -17.28 6.78 0.40
C GLY A 49 -16.78 8.22 0.55
N LEU A 50 -15.68 8.57 -0.13
CA LEU A 50 -15.18 9.94 -0.17
C LEU A 50 -16.06 10.81 -1.09
N GLN A 51 -16.15 12.09 -0.77
CA GLN A 51 -16.94 13.07 -1.52
C GLN A 51 -16.14 14.33 -1.81
N GLY A 52 -16.47 14.98 -2.94
CA GLY A 52 -15.84 16.25 -3.32
C GLY A 52 -14.31 16.14 -3.39
N LEU A 53 -13.63 17.04 -2.67
CA LEU A 53 -12.16 17.14 -2.64
C LEU A 53 -11.53 16.34 -1.48
N GLN A 54 -12.25 15.39 -0.87
CA GLN A 54 -11.71 14.66 0.30
C GLN A 54 -10.51 13.79 -0.07
N TRP A 55 -10.47 13.20 -1.27
CA TRP A 55 -9.30 12.45 -1.71
C TRP A 55 -8.07 13.36 -1.86
N ASP A 56 -8.24 14.49 -2.55
CA ASP A 56 -7.16 15.46 -2.74
C ASP A 56 -6.65 16.00 -1.39
N ALA A 57 -7.55 16.32 -0.46
CA ALA A 57 -7.19 16.75 0.88
C ALA A 57 -6.38 15.69 1.66
N VAL A 58 -6.76 14.41 1.59
CA VAL A 58 -5.99 13.32 2.23
C VAL A 58 -4.61 13.16 1.60
N LEU A 59 -4.52 13.29 0.27
CA LEU A 59 -3.25 13.19 -0.44
C LEU A 59 -2.33 14.36 -0.11
N ASP A 60 -2.87 15.58 -0.06
CA ASP A 60 -2.15 16.80 0.32
C ASP A 60 -1.66 16.73 1.77
N ASP A 61 -2.55 16.34 2.70
CA ASP A 61 -2.24 16.12 4.11
C ASP A 61 -1.06 15.14 4.27
N LEU A 62 -1.14 13.99 3.57
CA LEU A 62 -0.09 12.98 3.61
C LEU A 62 1.23 13.50 3.02
N CYS A 63 1.20 14.17 1.87
CA CYS A 63 2.38 14.76 1.26
C CYS A 63 3.06 15.76 2.20
N GLU A 64 2.27 16.63 2.84
CA GLU A 64 2.75 17.62 3.80
C GLU A 64 3.37 16.96 5.04
N ASP A 65 2.70 15.96 5.62
CA ASP A 65 3.20 15.23 6.79
C ASP A 65 4.53 14.54 6.48
N LEU A 66 4.64 13.94 5.29
CA LEU A 66 5.86 13.29 4.81
C LEU A 66 7.00 14.29 4.57
N MET A 67 6.72 15.47 4.03
CA MET A 67 7.73 16.53 3.87
C MET A 67 8.22 17.07 5.22
N ASN A 68 7.31 17.23 6.19
CA ASN A 68 7.62 17.74 7.53
C ASN A 68 8.30 16.70 8.44
N GLY A 69 8.07 15.41 8.17
CA GLY A 69 8.61 14.28 8.93
C GLY A 69 9.97 13.76 8.46
N LYS A 70 10.49 14.23 7.32
CA LYS A 70 11.79 13.77 6.77
C LYS A 70 12.95 14.10 7.72
N THR A 71 13.47 13.08 8.39
CA THR A 71 14.84 13.10 8.91
C THR A 71 15.81 12.75 7.78
N ASP A 72 17.00 13.34 7.78
CA ASP A 72 18.05 13.31 6.74
C ASP A 72 18.64 11.91 6.40
N THR A 73 17.96 10.85 6.80
CA THR A 73 18.35 9.46 6.59
C THR A 73 17.41 8.90 5.53
N GLY A 74 17.92 8.59 4.33
CA GLY A 74 17.14 8.22 3.12
C GLY A 74 16.38 6.88 3.19
N ASP A 75 15.77 6.58 4.33
CA ASP A 75 15.02 5.36 4.59
C ASP A 75 13.59 5.42 4.02
N ALA A 76 12.78 4.36 4.25
CA ALA A 76 11.40 4.28 3.78
C ALA A 76 10.58 5.55 4.10
N LEU A 77 9.72 5.98 3.16
CA LEU A 77 8.91 7.20 3.29
C LEU A 77 7.97 7.14 4.51
N ILE A 78 7.50 5.94 4.86
CA ILE A 78 6.64 5.68 6.01
C ILE A 78 7.19 4.46 6.76
N GLU A 79 7.33 4.56 8.08
CA GLU A 79 7.79 3.46 8.93
C GLU A 79 6.69 2.39 9.10
N HIS A 80 7.10 1.12 9.25
CA HIS A 80 6.19 0.00 9.49
C HIS A 80 5.29 0.22 10.72
N ALA A 81 5.83 0.80 11.81
CA ALA A 81 5.06 1.07 13.02
C ALA A 81 3.95 2.12 12.79
N THR A 82 4.21 3.13 11.97
CA THR A 82 3.22 4.14 11.58
C THR A 82 2.12 3.52 10.74
N LEU A 83 2.47 2.70 9.73
CA LEU A 83 1.48 1.97 8.94
C LEU A 83 0.62 1.05 9.80
N ALA A 84 1.23 0.32 10.75
CA ALA A 84 0.49 -0.54 11.67
C ALA A 84 -0.51 0.24 12.52
N ALA A 85 -0.15 1.44 12.98
CA ALA A 85 -1.07 2.32 13.69
C ALA A 85 -2.26 2.75 12.83
N TRP A 86 -2.04 3.12 11.57
CA TRP A 86 -3.11 3.48 10.64
C TRP A 86 -4.01 2.30 10.29
N LEU A 87 -3.43 1.12 10.06
CA LEU A 87 -4.19 -0.11 9.84
C LEU A 87 -5.07 -0.45 11.06
N GLY A 88 -4.60 -0.15 12.27
CA GLY A 88 -5.38 -0.30 13.51
C GLY A 88 -6.52 0.70 13.69
N GLU A 89 -6.59 1.75 12.87
CA GLU A 89 -7.74 2.65 12.78
C GLU A 89 -8.86 2.11 11.87
N VAL A 90 -8.63 0.99 11.18
CA VAL A 90 -9.61 0.32 10.33
C VAL A 90 -9.86 -1.09 10.88
N ASP A 91 -10.92 -1.25 11.66
CA ASP A 91 -11.33 -2.53 12.26
C ASP A 91 -12.62 -3.12 11.66
N ASP A 92 -13.32 -2.38 10.79
CA ASP A 92 -14.40 -2.91 9.98
C ASP A 92 -13.85 -3.85 8.90
N THR A 93 -14.19 -5.13 8.98
CA THR A 93 -13.67 -6.17 8.06
C THR A 93 -14.02 -5.90 6.59
N ALA A 94 -15.19 -5.32 6.30
CA ALA A 94 -15.57 -5.00 4.92
C ALA A 94 -14.70 -3.86 4.36
N LEU A 95 -14.40 -2.87 5.21
CA LEU A 95 -13.49 -1.78 4.87
C LEU A 95 -12.04 -2.27 4.73
N GLN A 96 -11.58 -3.21 5.56
CA GLN A 96 -10.26 -3.85 5.43
C GLN A 96 -10.11 -4.54 4.07
N THR A 97 -11.10 -5.37 3.67
CA THR A 97 -11.11 -6.05 2.37
C THR A 97 -11.10 -5.04 1.22
N LEU A 98 -11.90 -3.97 1.32
CA LEU A 98 -11.92 -2.92 0.30
C LEU A 98 -10.56 -2.22 0.19
N VAL A 99 -9.95 -1.82 1.31
CA VAL A 99 -8.64 -1.16 1.32
C VAL A 99 -7.59 -2.07 0.72
N LEU A 100 -7.56 -3.35 1.08
CA LEU A 100 -6.65 -4.33 0.49
C LEU A 100 -6.83 -4.44 -1.02
N GLU A 101 -8.07 -4.58 -1.50
CA GLU A 101 -8.35 -4.69 -2.93
C GLU A 101 -7.81 -3.49 -3.71
N LEU A 102 -8.02 -2.28 -3.17
CA LEU A 102 -7.54 -1.04 -3.78
C LEU A 102 -6.01 -0.96 -3.75
N CYS A 103 -5.37 -1.25 -2.61
CA CYS A 103 -3.91 -1.26 -2.49
C CYS A 103 -3.26 -2.26 -3.45
N VAL A 104 -3.77 -3.50 -3.51
CA VAL A 104 -3.30 -4.52 -4.47
C VAL A 104 -3.48 -4.03 -5.89
N GLY A 105 -4.65 -3.46 -6.21
CA GLY A 105 -4.95 -2.98 -7.54
C GLY A 105 -4.01 -1.89 -8.03
N VAL A 106 -3.56 -1.00 -7.14
CA VAL A 106 -2.59 0.07 -7.43
C VAL A 106 -1.17 -0.48 -7.53
N ILE A 107 -0.76 -1.33 -6.59
CA ILE A 107 0.61 -1.88 -6.53
C ILE A 107 0.90 -2.81 -7.73
N GLU A 108 -0.11 -3.54 -8.23
CA GLU A 108 0.04 -4.39 -9.42
C GLU A 108 -0.05 -3.62 -10.75
N ALA A 109 -0.29 -2.30 -10.72
CA ALA A 109 -0.71 -1.55 -11.91
C ALA A 109 0.34 -1.53 -13.04
N ASP A 110 1.62 -1.51 -12.71
CA ASP A 110 2.73 -1.52 -13.68
C ASP A 110 3.38 -2.91 -13.87
N GLY A 111 2.98 -3.89 -13.06
CA GLY A 111 3.47 -5.27 -13.13
C GLY A 111 4.80 -5.53 -12.40
N ASP A 112 5.41 -4.50 -11.80
CA ASP A 112 6.69 -4.61 -11.09
C ASP A 112 6.47 -4.25 -9.61
N VAL A 113 6.50 -5.25 -8.74
CA VAL A 113 6.21 -5.04 -7.31
C VAL A 113 7.51 -4.99 -6.53
N HIS A 114 7.92 -3.78 -6.15
CA HIS A 114 9.12 -3.63 -5.33
C HIS A 114 8.85 -3.88 -3.84
N PRO A 115 9.85 -4.33 -3.07
CA PRO A 115 9.72 -4.49 -1.62
C PRO A 115 9.29 -3.22 -0.88
N ARG A 116 9.50 -2.04 -1.45
CA ARG A 116 9.05 -0.77 -0.87
C ARG A 116 7.56 -0.52 -1.13
N GLU A 117 7.05 -0.88 -2.30
CA GLU A 117 5.65 -0.76 -2.70
C GLU A 117 4.76 -1.74 -1.95
N SER A 118 5.28 -2.94 -1.65
CA SER A 118 4.56 -3.97 -0.89
C SER A 118 4.55 -3.78 0.63
N LEU A 119 5.14 -2.71 1.17
CA LEU A 119 5.19 -2.49 2.63
C LEU A 119 3.80 -2.39 3.26
N VAL A 120 2.86 -1.65 2.64
CA VAL A 120 1.47 -1.54 3.12
C VAL A 120 0.81 -2.91 3.18
N LEU A 121 1.01 -3.74 2.15
CA LEU A 121 0.45 -5.09 2.07
C LEU A 121 1.03 -6.04 3.11
N ARG A 122 2.35 -6.03 3.31
CA ARG A 122 3.00 -6.81 4.39
C ARG A 122 2.49 -6.42 5.76
N THR A 123 2.40 -5.12 6.02
CA THR A 123 1.93 -4.63 7.31
C THR A 123 0.46 -5.01 7.53
N ALA A 124 -0.35 -5.03 6.47
CA ALA A 124 -1.74 -5.50 6.54
C ALA A 124 -1.84 -7.02 6.80
N LEU A 125 -0.97 -7.84 6.19
CA LEU A 125 -0.89 -9.28 6.51
C LEU A 125 -0.56 -9.53 7.99
N ASP A 126 0.33 -8.72 8.55
CA ASP A 126 0.75 -8.85 9.96
C ASP A 126 -0.32 -8.33 10.94
N HIS A 127 -1.16 -7.37 10.51
CA HIS A 127 -2.06 -6.63 11.41
C HIS A 127 -3.53 -7.05 11.33
N TRP A 128 -4.02 -7.43 10.15
CA TRP A 128 -5.42 -7.79 9.92
C TRP A 128 -5.61 -9.31 9.85
N VAL A 129 -6.74 -9.79 10.37
CA VAL A 129 -7.16 -11.19 10.20
C VAL A 129 -7.93 -11.29 8.89
N LEU A 130 -7.24 -11.69 7.83
CA LEU A 130 -7.78 -11.71 6.48
C LEU A 130 -8.53 -13.01 6.18
N ALA A 131 -9.49 -12.92 5.25
CA ALA A 131 -10.07 -14.11 4.66
C ALA A 131 -8.97 -14.86 3.88
N PRO A 132 -8.99 -16.22 3.85
CA PRO A 132 -7.93 -17.00 3.20
C PRO A 132 -7.67 -16.64 1.74
N VAL A 133 -8.72 -16.22 1.01
CA VAL A 133 -8.60 -15.80 -0.39
C VAL A 133 -7.85 -14.48 -0.54
N ASP A 134 -8.11 -13.51 0.35
CA ASP A 134 -7.43 -12.21 0.35
C ASP A 134 -5.98 -12.38 0.81
N GLN A 135 -5.76 -13.18 1.84
CA GLN A 135 -4.42 -13.52 2.32
C GLN A 135 -3.58 -14.16 1.22
N ALA A 136 -4.09 -15.20 0.53
CA ALA A 136 -3.35 -15.88 -0.53
C ALA A 136 -3.01 -14.95 -1.70
N ARG A 137 -3.93 -14.04 -2.06
CA ARG A 137 -3.70 -13.04 -3.11
C ARG A 137 -2.57 -12.08 -2.72
N VAL A 138 -2.59 -11.59 -1.48
CA VAL A 138 -1.57 -10.65 -0.99
C VAL A 138 -0.23 -11.37 -0.83
N GLU A 139 -0.19 -12.58 -0.28
CA GLU A 139 1.04 -13.37 -0.15
C GLU A 139 1.69 -13.66 -1.52
N LEU A 140 0.90 -13.99 -2.55
CA LEU A 140 1.42 -14.19 -3.90
C LEU A 140 2.08 -12.90 -4.43
N LEU A 141 1.46 -11.75 -4.18
CA LEU A 141 1.99 -10.47 -4.63
C LEU A 141 3.26 -10.06 -3.88
N VAL A 142 3.29 -10.30 -2.57
CA VAL A 142 4.39 -9.91 -1.69
C VAL A 142 5.59 -10.86 -1.83
N TYR A 143 5.35 -12.17 -1.91
CA TYR A 143 6.38 -13.22 -1.83
C TYR A 143 6.51 -14.06 -3.10
N GLY A 144 5.50 -14.08 -3.97
CA GLY A 144 5.43 -14.99 -5.12
C GLY A 144 6.40 -14.64 -6.27
N LEU A 145 6.97 -13.44 -6.29
CA LEU A 145 7.96 -13.03 -7.30
C LEU A 145 9.40 -13.47 -6.97
N ASP A 146 9.69 -13.93 -5.74
CA ASP A 146 11.03 -14.37 -5.34
C ASP A 146 11.40 -15.77 -5.85
N PHE A 147 10.45 -16.52 -6.42
CA PHE A 147 10.69 -17.85 -6.98
C PHE A 147 11.02 -17.79 -8.48
N GLN A 148 12.13 -17.14 -8.87
CA GLN A 148 12.75 -17.45 -10.15
C GLN A 148 13.38 -18.85 -10.08
N VAL A 149 12.65 -19.87 -10.56
CA VAL A 149 13.23 -21.17 -10.85
C VAL A 149 14.22 -21.01 -12.01
N VAL A 150 15.51 -20.87 -11.69
CA VAL A 150 16.57 -20.93 -12.71
C VAL A 150 16.55 -22.33 -13.31
N PRO A 151 16.30 -22.50 -14.63
CA PRO A 151 16.43 -23.79 -15.28
C PRO A 151 17.87 -24.27 -15.07
N ARG A 152 18.07 -25.44 -14.47
CA ARG A 152 19.40 -26.04 -14.37
C ARG A 152 19.91 -26.20 -15.79
N GLY A 153 20.92 -25.40 -16.15
CA GLY A 153 21.54 -25.41 -17.46
C GLY A 153 21.79 -26.85 -17.88
N SER A 154 21.26 -27.22 -19.04
CA SER A 154 21.49 -28.50 -19.67
C SER A 154 22.99 -28.78 -19.68
N ALA A 155 23.43 -29.73 -18.86
CA ALA A 155 24.79 -30.21 -18.88
C ALA A 155 25.05 -30.75 -20.28
N SER A 156 25.75 -29.96 -21.10
CA SER A 156 26.30 -30.41 -22.37
C SER A 156 27.19 -31.61 -22.06
N ARG A 157 26.70 -32.78 -22.48
CA ARG A 157 27.43 -34.04 -22.45
C ARG A 157 28.59 -33.88 -23.43
N VAL A 158 29.78 -33.58 -22.93
CA VAL A 158 31.02 -33.69 -23.70
C VAL A 158 31.23 -35.18 -23.98
N THR A 159 31.10 -35.55 -25.25
CA THR A 159 31.61 -36.80 -25.83
C THR A 159 33.12 -36.82 -25.87
#